data_AF-A0A5M3Z3L9-F1
#
_entry.id   AF-A0A5M3Z3L9-F1
#
_cell.length_a   1.000
_cell.length_b   1.000
_cell.length_c   1.000
_cell.angle_alpha   90.00
_cell.angle_beta   90.00
_cell.angle_gamma   90.00
#
_symmetry.space_group_name_H-M   'P 1'
#
loop_
_entity.id
_entity.type
_entity.pdbx_description
1 polymer ?
#
loop_
_entity_poly.entity_id
_entity_poly.type
_entity_poly.pdbx_seq_one_letter_code
_entity_poly.pdbx_strand_id
1 'polypeptide(L)'
;MEGEFTEFWIHLDGCEKLMSSLQSPPDNSQQHTQLNTICSFMHTLSQSTAPYTTPRLSLEAYDQFEDLLEHTPFLPDTHSLEFTYGATATLASYLHLTISLSQNITYFELNELPTPPYLRKACMTLYTAISGWSINQESLASLPETDYETRSLITCHVVAFHAAIVIYFHTMLDYPTPHSTLQTYNKICVSNLLAAEALKMSNGASKGWNAMAPIVWPGFIASCEAELIDQPIWRAWWTGVQKYCIGSIKTLWDVVQEVWRKRDAGLAQKPGWREVLRRRGKRVMSGG
;
A
#
# COMPACT_ATOMS: atom_id res chain seq x y z
N MET A 1 6.94 20.21 -17.64
CA MET A 1 6.38 19.06 -18.39
C MET A 1 5.64 18.22 -17.34
N GLU A 2 4.35 18.48 -17.18
CA GLU A 2 3.51 17.79 -16.19
C GLU A 2 3.26 16.38 -16.70
N GLY A 3 3.93 15.38 -16.12
CA GLY A 3 3.62 13.98 -16.40
C GLY A 3 2.30 13.63 -15.74
N GLU A 4 1.20 13.69 -16.50
CA GLU A 4 -0.03 13.03 -16.09
C GLU A 4 0.25 11.51 -16.08
N PHE A 5 0.40 10.93 -14.89
CA PHE A 5 0.55 9.49 -14.67
C PHE A 5 -0.76 8.71 -14.95
N THR A 6 -1.55 9.19 -15.91
CA THR A 6 -2.74 8.50 -16.43
C THR A 6 -2.40 7.47 -17.52
N GLU A 7 -1.13 7.15 -17.73
CA GLU A 7 -0.70 6.11 -18.68
C GLU A 7 0.08 5.00 -17.97
N PHE A 8 0.23 5.06 -16.65
CA PHE A 8 1.02 4.10 -15.87
C PHE A 8 0.54 2.65 -16.05
N TRP A 9 -0.75 2.43 -16.27
CA TRP A 9 -1.31 1.11 -16.56
C TRP A 9 -0.88 0.54 -17.90
N ILE A 10 -0.53 1.36 -18.89
CA ILE A 10 0.05 0.89 -20.16
C ILE A 10 1.44 0.31 -19.87
N HIS A 11 2.19 0.92 -18.96
CA HIS A 11 3.47 0.40 -18.49
C HIS A 11 3.30 -0.85 -17.63
N LEU A 12 2.29 -0.95 -16.74
CA LEU A 12 1.98 -2.17 -16.00
C LEU A 12 1.57 -3.33 -16.91
N ASP A 13 0.68 -3.08 -17.87
CA ASP A 13 0.25 -4.09 -18.84
C ASP A 13 1.43 -4.53 -19.71
N GLY A 14 2.32 -3.60 -20.07
CA GLY A 14 3.62 -3.90 -20.68
C GLY A 14 4.53 -4.76 -19.79
N CYS A 15 4.62 -4.45 -18.50
CA CYS A 15 5.38 -5.25 -17.52
C CYS A 15 4.77 -6.64 -17.32
N GLU A 16 3.44 -6.77 -17.22
CA GLU A 16 2.74 -8.06 -17.13
C GLU A 16 2.96 -8.91 -18.37
N LYS A 17 2.86 -8.31 -19.56
CA LYS A 17 3.17 -8.98 -20.83
C LYS A 17 4.63 -9.40 -20.90
N LEU A 18 5.55 -8.54 -20.47
CA LEU A 18 6.98 -8.86 -20.37
C LEU A 18 7.22 -10.03 -19.41
N MET A 19 6.66 -10.00 -18.20
CA MET A 19 6.75 -11.08 -17.22
C MET A 19 6.16 -12.40 -17.76
N SER A 20 5.03 -12.34 -18.47
CA SER A 20 4.44 -13.52 -19.11
C SER A 20 5.30 -14.08 -20.27
N SER A 21 6.01 -13.20 -20.99
CA SER A 21 6.93 -13.58 -22.08
C SER A 21 8.27 -14.13 -21.59
N LEU A 22 8.67 -13.76 -20.37
CA LEU A 22 9.90 -14.23 -19.70
C LEU A 22 9.74 -15.61 -19.03
N GLN A 23 8.60 -16.28 -19.19
CA GLN A 23 8.39 -17.66 -18.72
C GLN A 23 9.21 -18.74 -19.46
N SER A 24 10.03 -18.35 -20.45
CA SER A 24 11.08 -19.22 -21.03
C SER A 24 12.36 -19.04 -20.23
N PRO A 25 13.00 -20.09 -19.69
CA PRO A 25 13.91 -19.95 -18.55
C PRO A 25 15.20 -19.21 -18.95
N PRO A 26 15.45 -17.98 -18.44
CA PRO A 26 16.79 -17.42 -18.43
C PRO A 26 17.38 -17.58 -17.02
N ASP A 27 18.69 -17.46 -16.89
CA ASP A 27 19.40 -17.56 -15.62
C ASP A 27 18.67 -16.85 -14.47
N ASN A 28 18.60 -17.54 -13.34
CA ASN A 28 18.02 -17.13 -12.06
C ASN A 28 18.82 -15.97 -11.42
N SER A 29 19.02 -14.90 -12.19
CA SER A 29 19.87 -13.77 -11.84
C SER A 29 19.13 -12.87 -10.84
N GLN A 30 19.86 -12.38 -9.85
CA GLN A 30 19.36 -11.49 -8.81
C GLN A 30 18.61 -10.26 -9.37
N GLN A 31 19.02 -9.78 -10.54
CA GLN A 31 18.39 -8.66 -11.25
C GLN A 31 16.98 -8.99 -11.77
N HIS A 32 16.76 -10.22 -12.26
CA HIS A 32 15.44 -10.67 -12.71
C HIS A 32 14.47 -10.78 -11.53
N THR A 33 14.91 -11.35 -10.40
CA THR A 33 14.10 -11.43 -9.18
C THR A 33 13.72 -10.04 -8.69
N GLN A 34 14.67 -9.11 -8.62
CA GLN A 34 14.42 -7.74 -8.22
C GLN A 34 13.38 -7.04 -9.12
N LEU A 35 13.52 -7.18 -10.45
CA LEU A 35 12.56 -6.61 -11.39
C LEU A 35 11.15 -7.18 -11.20
N ASN A 36 11.04 -8.50 -11.04
CA ASN A 36 9.74 -9.16 -10.80
C ASN A 36 9.10 -8.68 -9.49
N THR A 37 9.88 -8.52 -8.42
CA THR A 37 9.39 -8.00 -7.13
C THR A 37 8.89 -6.56 -7.28
N ILE A 38 9.63 -5.70 -7.98
CA ILE A 38 9.22 -4.31 -8.21
C ILE A 38 7.95 -4.25 -9.06
N CYS A 39 7.88 -4.98 -10.17
CA CYS A 39 6.69 -5.04 -11.03
C CYS A 39 5.46 -5.54 -10.24
N SER A 40 5.63 -6.59 -9.46
CA SER A 40 4.56 -7.16 -8.61
C SER A 40 4.12 -6.18 -7.54
N PHE A 41 5.04 -5.42 -6.96
CA PHE A 41 4.72 -4.41 -5.95
C PHE A 41 3.92 -3.25 -6.55
N MET A 42 4.36 -2.72 -7.69
CA MET A 42 3.64 -1.66 -8.40
C MET A 42 2.26 -2.13 -8.85
N HIS A 43 2.14 -3.37 -9.34
CA HIS A 43 0.84 -3.96 -9.65
C HIS A 43 -0.05 -4.04 -8.40
N THR A 44 0.48 -4.51 -7.27
CA THR A 44 -0.23 -4.61 -5.98
C THR A 44 -0.72 -3.23 -5.50
N LEU A 45 0.12 -2.19 -5.57
CA LEU A 45 -0.28 -0.82 -5.28
C LEU A 45 -1.41 -0.35 -6.20
N SER A 46 -1.32 -0.62 -7.50
CA SER A 46 -2.35 -0.21 -8.47
C SER A 46 -3.70 -0.90 -8.22
N GLN A 47 -3.69 -2.18 -7.83
CA GLN A 47 -4.89 -2.94 -7.52
C GLN A 47 -5.57 -2.43 -6.25
N SER A 48 -4.78 -2.00 -5.26
CA SER A 48 -5.32 -1.51 -3.99
C SER A 48 -6.17 -0.23 -4.16
N THR A 49 -5.86 0.58 -5.18
CA THR A 49 -6.58 1.80 -5.53
C THR A 49 -7.47 1.62 -6.75
N ALA A 50 -7.75 0.39 -7.17
CA ALA A 50 -8.69 0.13 -8.27
C ALA A 50 -10.12 0.58 -7.89
N PRO A 51 -10.86 1.24 -8.80
CA PRO A 51 -12.25 1.68 -8.52
C PRO A 51 -13.24 0.54 -8.26
N TYR A 52 -12.90 -0.67 -8.69
CA TYR A 52 -13.72 -1.88 -8.60
C TYR A 52 -12.85 -3.03 -8.08
N THR A 53 -13.40 -3.85 -7.19
CA THR A 53 -12.81 -5.17 -6.91
C THR A 53 -13.11 -6.08 -8.10
N THR A 54 -12.08 -6.63 -8.72
CA THR A 54 -12.27 -7.70 -9.71
C THR A 54 -12.49 -9.02 -8.96
N PRO A 55 -13.66 -9.66 -9.05
CA PRO A 55 -13.89 -10.94 -8.39
C PRO A 55 -12.95 -12.00 -8.95
N ARG A 56 -12.32 -12.78 -8.06
CA ARG A 56 -11.37 -13.83 -8.45
C ARG A 56 -11.44 -14.98 -7.47
N LEU A 57 -11.61 -16.19 -7.97
CA LEU A 57 -11.39 -17.41 -7.20
C LEU A 57 -9.92 -17.78 -7.32
N SER A 58 -9.14 -17.60 -6.26
CA SER A 58 -7.69 -17.83 -6.30
C SER A 58 -7.10 -18.47 -5.04
N LEU A 59 -7.82 -18.48 -3.92
CA LEU A 59 -7.34 -19.01 -2.66
C LEU A 59 -8.06 -20.32 -2.34
N GLU A 60 -7.29 -21.39 -2.11
CA GLU A 60 -7.80 -22.66 -1.61
C GLU A 60 -7.85 -22.67 -0.08
N ALA A 61 -8.16 -23.81 0.54
CA ALA A 61 -8.22 -23.92 1.99
C ALA A 61 -6.80 -23.99 2.58
N TYR A 62 -6.42 -22.99 3.39
CA TYR A 62 -5.12 -22.93 4.05
C TYR A 62 -5.25 -23.01 5.57
N ASP A 63 -4.24 -23.61 6.20
CA ASP A 63 -4.23 -23.84 7.64
C ASP A 63 -3.32 -22.89 8.40
N GLN A 64 -2.19 -22.46 7.81
CA GLN A 64 -1.17 -21.61 8.42
C GLN A 64 -0.92 -20.31 7.65
N PHE A 65 -0.20 -19.37 8.27
CA PHE A 65 0.16 -18.10 7.61
C PHE A 65 1.24 -18.31 6.54
N GLU A 66 2.16 -19.24 6.78
CA GLU A 66 3.23 -19.62 5.87
C GLU A 66 2.65 -20.09 4.52
N ASP A 67 1.56 -20.87 4.55
CA ASP A 67 0.84 -21.32 3.35
C ASP A 67 0.29 -20.13 2.53
N LEU A 68 -0.16 -19.06 3.22
CA LEU A 68 -0.62 -17.85 2.56
C LEU A 68 0.54 -17.09 1.92
N LEU A 69 1.72 -17.08 2.53
CA LEU A 69 2.91 -16.42 1.97
C LEU A 69 3.37 -17.04 0.66
N GLU A 70 3.21 -18.36 0.47
CA GLU A 70 3.51 -19.06 -0.80
C GLU A 70 2.73 -18.50 -1.99
N HIS A 71 1.59 -17.85 -1.72
CA HIS A 71 0.71 -17.28 -2.74
C HIS A 71 1.03 -15.81 -3.04
N THR A 72 2.14 -15.30 -2.49
CA THR A 72 2.58 -13.93 -2.71
C THR A 72 3.83 -13.91 -3.61
N PRO A 73 3.95 -12.93 -4.52
CA PRO A 73 5.14 -12.79 -5.36
C PRO A 73 6.35 -12.18 -4.62
N PHE A 74 6.24 -11.95 -3.30
CA PHE A 74 7.23 -11.27 -2.50
C PHE A 74 7.91 -12.28 -1.57
N LEU A 75 9.15 -12.64 -1.91
CA LEU A 75 9.91 -13.57 -1.08
C LEU A 75 10.50 -12.82 0.14
N PRO A 76 10.55 -13.44 1.33
CA PRO A 76 11.07 -12.79 2.54
C PRO A 76 12.49 -12.24 2.40
N ASP A 77 13.33 -12.88 1.58
CA ASP A 77 14.74 -12.50 1.37
C ASP A 77 14.92 -11.41 0.30
N THR A 78 13.83 -10.86 -0.26
CA THR A 78 13.92 -9.83 -1.31
C THR A 78 14.03 -8.41 -0.75
N HIS A 79 15.27 -7.94 -0.57
CA HIS A 79 15.58 -6.61 -0.02
C HIS A 79 15.57 -5.47 -1.05
N SER A 80 14.55 -5.43 -1.92
CA SER A 80 14.49 -4.47 -3.04
C SER A 80 13.50 -3.32 -2.85
N LEU A 81 12.65 -3.40 -1.84
CA LEU A 81 11.52 -2.47 -1.65
C LEU A 81 11.82 -1.40 -0.61
N GLU A 82 12.73 -1.65 0.32
CA GLU A 82 12.97 -0.80 1.49
C GLU A 82 13.52 0.55 1.05
N PHE A 83 14.55 0.51 0.20
CA PHE A 83 15.22 1.71 -0.28
C PHE A 83 14.40 2.50 -1.30
N THR A 84 13.68 1.84 -2.20
CA THR A 84 12.95 2.55 -3.27
C THR A 84 11.59 3.05 -2.79
N TYR A 85 10.93 2.27 -1.94
CA TYR A 85 9.50 2.39 -1.72
C TYR A 85 9.14 2.55 -0.24
N GLY A 86 10.10 2.39 0.67
CA GLY A 86 9.84 2.49 2.11
C GLY A 86 8.87 1.41 2.60
N ALA A 87 8.92 0.22 1.97
CA ALA A 87 8.12 -0.95 2.31
C ALA A 87 9.02 -2.19 2.30
N THR A 88 8.57 -3.28 2.92
CA THR A 88 9.29 -4.57 2.95
C THR A 88 8.54 -5.61 2.14
N ALA A 89 9.20 -6.72 1.79
CA ALA A 89 8.54 -7.86 1.16
C ALA A 89 7.38 -8.37 2.02
N THR A 90 7.56 -8.45 3.34
CA THR A 90 6.53 -8.84 4.31
C THR A 90 5.28 -7.95 4.21
N LEU A 91 5.46 -6.62 4.23
CA LEU A 91 4.35 -5.68 4.13
C LEU A 91 3.69 -5.72 2.73
N ALA A 92 4.46 -5.92 1.67
CA ALA A 92 3.93 -6.14 0.33
C ALA A 92 3.07 -7.40 0.25
N SER A 93 3.49 -8.50 0.91
CA SER A 93 2.71 -9.73 1.04
C SER A 93 1.40 -9.49 1.78
N TYR A 94 1.40 -8.76 2.91
CA TYR A 94 0.16 -8.45 3.63
C TYR A 94 -0.84 -7.65 2.77
N LEU A 95 -0.36 -6.65 2.04
CA LEU A 95 -1.19 -5.87 1.13
C LEU A 95 -1.77 -6.76 0.01
N HIS A 96 -0.92 -7.59 -0.61
CA HIS A 96 -1.34 -8.50 -1.66
C HIS A 96 -2.38 -9.50 -1.18
N LEU A 97 -2.16 -10.14 -0.03
CA LEU A 97 -3.11 -11.09 0.55
C LEU A 97 -4.43 -10.43 0.91
N THR A 98 -4.41 -9.19 1.41
CA THR A 98 -5.63 -8.42 1.67
C THR A 98 -6.42 -8.19 0.38
N ILE A 99 -5.74 -7.84 -0.72
CA ILE A 99 -6.37 -7.68 -2.03
C ILE A 99 -6.95 -9.02 -2.50
N SER A 100 -6.17 -10.09 -2.50
CA SER A 100 -6.60 -11.43 -2.92
C SER A 100 -7.79 -11.93 -2.12
N LEU A 101 -7.79 -11.77 -0.79
CA LEU A 101 -8.94 -12.11 0.06
C LEU A 101 -10.18 -11.28 -0.30
N SER A 102 -10.02 -9.98 -0.53
CA SER A 102 -11.14 -9.12 -0.94
C SER A 102 -11.74 -9.57 -2.29
N GLN A 103 -10.90 -9.98 -3.24
CA GLN A 103 -11.34 -10.49 -4.54
C GLN A 103 -12.08 -11.83 -4.44
N ASN A 104 -11.62 -12.73 -3.57
CA ASN A 104 -12.28 -14.00 -3.30
C ASN A 104 -13.63 -13.79 -2.62
N ILE A 105 -13.69 -12.96 -1.57
CA ILE A 105 -14.95 -12.64 -0.88
C ILE A 105 -15.95 -12.01 -1.86
N THR A 106 -15.53 -11.01 -2.65
CA THR A 106 -16.39 -10.40 -3.66
C THR A 106 -16.87 -11.42 -4.71
N TYR A 107 -16.07 -12.43 -5.07
CA TYR A 107 -16.53 -13.50 -5.96
C TYR A 107 -17.71 -14.28 -5.35
N PHE A 108 -17.62 -14.71 -4.08
CA PHE A 108 -18.72 -15.43 -3.43
C PHE A 108 -19.96 -14.54 -3.26
N GLU A 109 -19.78 -13.29 -2.85
CA GLU A 109 -20.88 -12.32 -2.68
C GLU A 109 -21.63 -12.06 -3.99
N LEU A 110 -20.92 -11.83 -5.10
CA LEU A 110 -21.54 -11.57 -6.41
C LEU A 110 -22.28 -12.79 -6.98
N ASN A 111 -21.89 -14.00 -6.59
CA ASN A 111 -22.55 -15.24 -7.00
C ASN A 111 -23.61 -15.71 -5.98
N GLU A 112 -23.92 -14.90 -4.96
CA GLU A 112 -24.87 -15.24 -3.88
C GLU A 112 -24.54 -16.55 -3.16
N LEU A 113 -23.24 -16.88 -3.09
CA LEU A 113 -22.73 -18.08 -2.43
C LEU A 113 -22.30 -17.76 -1.00
N PRO A 114 -22.47 -18.72 -0.05
CA PRO A 114 -21.98 -18.52 1.30
C PRO A 114 -20.45 -18.44 1.31
N THR A 115 -19.89 -17.44 2.00
CA THR A 115 -18.44 -17.31 2.19
C THR A 115 -17.89 -18.57 2.87
N PRO A 116 -16.98 -19.31 2.22
CA PRO A 116 -16.46 -20.54 2.78
C PRO A 116 -15.73 -20.34 4.13
N PRO A 117 -15.78 -21.31 5.05
CA PRO A 117 -15.09 -21.21 6.35
C PRO A 117 -13.59 -20.95 6.23
N TYR A 118 -12.94 -21.48 5.19
CA TYR A 118 -11.50 -21.29 4.98
C TYR A 118 -11.13 -19.82 4.68
N LEU A 119 -11.99 -19.05 3.99
CA LEU A 119 -11.73 -17.63 3.75
C LEU A 119 -11.78 -16.83 5.06
N ARG A 120 -12.72 -17.18 5.96
CA ARG A 120 -12.79 -16.59 7.29
C ARG A 120 -11.55 -16.91 8.11
N LYS A 121 -11.07 -18.16 8.06
CA LYS A 121 -9.82 -18.57 8.70
C LYS A 121 -8.64 -17.79 8.14
N ALA A 122 -8.51 -17.67 6.82
CA ALA A 122 -7.44 -16.91 6.18
C ALA A 122 -7.47 -15.42 6.57
N CYS A 123 -8.64 -14.79 6.67
CA CYS A 123 -8.76 -13.41 7.16
C CYS A 123 -8.27 -13.28 8.62
N MET A 124 -8.63 -14.22 9.49
CA MET A 124 -8.19 -14.23 10.89
C MET A 124 -6.68 -14.45 11.02
N THR A 125 -6.12 -15.38 10.23
CA THR A 125 -4.68 -15.64 10.17
C THR A 125 -3.93 -14.38 9.72
N LEU A 126 -4.37 -13.75 8.63
CA LEU A 126 -3.76 -12.51 8.13
C LEU A 126 -3.90 -11.36 9.13
N TYR A 127 -5.06 -11.21 9.77
CA TYR A 127 -5.24 -10.21 10.84
C TYR A 127 -4.26 -10.41 11.99
N THR A 128 -4.05 -11.65 12.42
CA THR A 128 -3.12 -11.99 13.51
C THR A 128 -1.68 -11.63 13.12
N ALA A 129 -1.28 -11.96 11.89
CA ALA A 129 0.04 -11.60 11.37
C ALA A 129 0.24 -10.09 11.28
N ILE A 130 -0.71 -9.35 10.67
CA ILE A 130 -0.67 -7.89 10.56
C ILE A 130 -0.62 -7.22 11.94
N SER A 131 -1.42 -7.69 12.89
CA SER A 131 -1.53 -7.08 14.24
C SER A 131 -0.34 -7.42 15.14
N GLY A 132 0.26 -8.59 14.96
CA GLY A 132 1.47 -9.04 15.67
C GLY A 132 2.78 -8.53 15.07
N TRP A 133 2.71 -7.83 13.93
CA TRP A 133 3.87 -7.30 13.25
C TRP A 133 4.57 -6.20 14.06
N SER A 134 5.90 -6.18 13.99
CA SER A 134 6.74 -5.10 14.52
C SER A 134 7.91 -4.83 13.59
N ILE A 135 8.35 -3.57 13.52
CA ILE A 135 9.52 -3.17 12.73
C ILE A 135 10.80 -3.96 13.07
N ASN A 136 10.90 -4.48 14.30
CA ASN A 136 12.06 -5.28 14.73
C ASN A 136 12.13 -6.65 14.07
N GLN A 137 11.05 -7.12 13.44
CA GLN A 137 11.00 -8.36 12.67
C GLN A 137 11.52 -8.17 11.24
N GLU A 138 11.66 -6.93 10.77
CA GLU A 138 12.07 -6.63 9.40
C GLU A 138 13.59 -6.61 9.25
N SER A 139 14.08 -7.32 8.24
CA SER A 139 15.48 -7.26 7.84
C SER A 139 15.71 -6.07 6.91
N LEU A 140 16.27 -4.99 7.44
CA LEU A 140 16.74 -3.85 6.64
C LEU A 140 18.18 -4.07 6.13
N ALA A 141 18.51 -5.30 5.71
CA ALA A 141 19.86 -5.71 5.34
C ALA A 141 20.44 -4.97 4.12
N SER A 142 19.59 -4.35 3.29
CA SER A 142 20.01 -3.50 2.19
C SER A 142 20.66 -2.17 2.63
N LEU A 143 20.57 -1.82 3.92
CA LEU A 143 21.08 -0.57 4.47
C LEU A 143 22.35 -0.79 5.29
N PRO A 144 23.42 -0.01 5.07
CA PRO A 144 24.60 -0.04 5.92
C PRO A 144 24.23 0.20 7.39
N GLU A 145 24.78 -0.57 8.33
CA GLU A 145 24.51 -0.40 9.77
C GLU A 145 24.92 0.97 10.31
N THR A 146 25.89 1.60 9.66
CA THR A 146 26.41 2.91 10.01
C THR A 146 25.56 4.07 9.50
N ASP A 147 24.61 3.81 8.60
CA ASP A 147 23.73 4.84 8.04
C ASP A 147 22.43 4.99 8.87
N TYR A 148 22.61 5.51 10.09
CA TYR A 148 21.51 5.68 11.05
C TYR A 148 20.40 6.62 10.54
N GLU A 149 20.76 7.62 9.73
CA GLU A 149 19.81 8.59 9.19
C GLU A 149 18.89 7.96 8.16
N THR A 150 19.45 7.29 7.14
CA THR A 150 18.67 6.58 6.12
C THR A 150 17.84 5.46 6.75
N ARG A 151 18.40 4.74 7.74
CA ARG A 151 17.66 3.73 8.49
C ARG A 151 16.46 4.33 9.22
N SER A 152 16.64 5.45 9.92
CA SER A 152 15.54 6.12 10.63
C SER A 152 14.43 6.56 9.68
N LEU A 153 14.82 7.09 8.52
CA LEU A 153 13.90 7.55 7.48
C LEU A 153 13.10 6.41 6.86
N ILE A 154 13.77 5.31 6.51
CA ILE A 154 13.11 4.10 5.99
C ILE A 154 12.22 3.48 7.06
N THR A 155 12.66 3.42 8.32
CA THR A 155 11.83 2.95 9.44
C THR A 155 10.53 3.77 9.54
N CYS A 156 10.58 5.10 9.44
CA CYS A 156 9.38 5.92 9.41
C CYS A 156 8.44 5.52 8.26
N HIS A 157 8.97 5.34 7.05
CA HIS A 157 8.14 4.91 5.92
C HIS A 157 7.54 3.51 6.11
N VAL A 158 8.33 2.53 6.56
CA VAL A 158 7.87 1.15 6.79
C VAL A 158 6.77 1.10 7.85
N VAL A 159 6.93 1.83 8.96
CA VAL A 159 5.91 1.92 10.01
C VAL A 159 4.64 2.62 9.50
N ALA A 160 4.78 3.68 8.70
CA ALA A 160 3.62 4.32 8.08
C ALA A 160 2.89 3.38 7.11
N PHE A 161 3.64 2.59 6.35
CA PHE A 161 3.13 1.62 5.40
C PHE A 161 2.36 0.50 6.10
N HIS A 162 2.91 -0.05 7.19
CA HIS A 162 2.21 -1.02 8.04
C HIS A 162 0.89 -0.46 8.58
N ALA A 163 0.92 0.74 9.16
CA ALA A 163 -0.29 1.37 9.70
C ALA A 163 -1.37 1.56 8.62
N ALA A 164 -0.97 1.90 7.40
CA ALA A 164 -1.88 1.98 6.26
C ALA A 164 -2.40 0.61 5.81
N ILE A 165 -1.60 -0.46 5.86
CA ILE A 165 -2.07 -1.83 5.61
C ILE A 165 -3.15 -2.24 6.62
N VAL A 166 -2.97 -1.93 7.91
CA VAL A 166 -3.98 -2.24 8.93
C VAL A 166 -5.31 -1.55 8.60
N ILE A 167 -5.26 -0.25 8.27
CA ILE A 167 -6.45 0.51 7.87
C ILE A 167 -7.06 -0.09 6.59
N TYR A 168 -6.23 -0.40 5.59
CA TYR A 168 -6.65 -1.00 4.33
C TYR A 168 -7.36 -2.34 4.55
N PHE A 169 -6.78 -3.24 5.35
CA PHE A 169 -7.33 -4.54 5.70
C PHE A 169 -8.74 -4.45 6.27
N HIS A 170 -8.91 -3.64 7.32
CA HIS A 170 -10.22 -3.47 7.95
C HIS A 170 -11.24 -2.82 7.01
N THR A 171 -10.82 -1.87 6.19
CA THR A 171 -11.73 -1.17 5.27
C THR A 171 -12.15 -2.08 4.11
N MET A 172 -11.23 -2.91 3.61
CA MET A 172 -11.46 -3.73 2.43
C MET A 172 -12.23 -5.02 2.70
N LEU A 173 -12.02 -5.62 3.86
CA LEU A 173 -12.64 -6.88 4.24
C LEU A 173 -13.83 -6.69 5.19
N ASP A 174 -14.20 -5.44 5.49
CA ASP A 174 -15.16 -5.06 6.53
C ASP A 174 -14.92 -5.81 7.85
N TYR A 175 -13.64 -6.02 8.18
CA TYR A 175 -13.25 -6.87 9.30
C TYR A 175 -13.46 -6.09 10.62
N PRO A 176 -14.23 -6.63 11.59
CA PRO A 176 -14.58 -5.90 12.80
C PRO A 176 -13.35 -5.38 13.57
N THR A 177 -13.40 -4.11 13.96
CA THR A 177 -12.33 -3.48 14.77
C THR A 177 -12.87 -2.31 15.58
N PRO A 178 -12.37 -2.08 16.81
CA PRO A 178 -12.70 -0.88 17.55
C PRO A 178 -12.28 0.38 16.79
N HIS A 179 -13.15 1.38 16.78
CA HIS A 179 -12.89 2.65 16.11
C HIS A 179 -11.61 3.33 16.60
N SER A 180 -11.32 3.26 17.90
CA SER A 180 -10.09 3.78 18.51
C SER A 180 -8.81 3.13 17.96
N THR A 181 -8.88 1.87 17.53
CA THR A 181 -7.74 1.15 16.94
C THR A 181 -7.38 1.77 15.60
N LEU A 182 -8.35 1.97 14.71
CA LEU A 182 -8.12 2.61 13.42
C LEU A 182 -7.64 4.06 13.58
N GLN A 183 -8.20 4.81 14.53
CA GLN A 183 -7.73 6.16 14.85
C GLN A 183 -6.25 6.16 15.30
N THR A 184 -5.85 5.16 16.08
CA THR A 184 -4.46 5.00 16.53
C THR A 184 -3.52 4.74 15.35
N TYR A 185 -3.86 3.81 14.46
CA TYR A 185 -3.07 3.55 13.25
C TYR A 185 -3.05 4.75 12.31
N ASN A 186 -4.13 5.52 12.23
CA ASN A 186 -4.17 6.76 11.45
C ASN A 186 -3.12 7.77 11.94
N LYS A 187 -3.06 7.97 13.26
CA LYS A 187 -2.08 8.86 13.92
C LYS A 187 -0.66 8.34 13.77
N ILE A 188 -0.43 7.03 13.90
CA ILE A 188 0.87 6.40 13.65
C ILE A 188 1.33 6.68 12.22
N CYS A 189 0.43 6.52 11.23
CA CYS A 189 0.74 6.73 9.83
C CYS A 189 1.17 8.18 9.57
N VAL A 190 0.34 9.17 9.92
CA VAL A 190 0.66 10.59 9.64
C VAL A 190 1.88 11.08 10.41
N SER A 191 2.06 10.65 11.66
CA SER A 191 3.20 11.08 12.49
C SER A 191 4.52 10.59 11.92
N ASN A 192 4.56 9.33 11.43
CA ASN A 192 5.75 8.78 10.80
C ASN A 192 6.03 9.42 9.43
N LEU A 193 4.99 9.68 8.63
CA LEU A 193 5.17 10.38 7.36
C LEU A 193 5.67 11.83 7.54
N LEU A 194 5.21 12.53 8.58
CA LEU A 194 5.73 13.85 8.94
C LEU A 194 7.17 13.78 9.47
N ALA A 195 7.48 12.80 10.32
CA ALA A 195 8.84 12.58 10.81
C ALA A 195 9.82 12.28 9.66
N ALA A 196 9.40 11.46 8.69
CA ALA A 196 10.18 11.20 7.49
C ALA A 196 10.49 12.48 6.70
N GLU A 197 9.48 13.36 6.51
CA GLU A 197 9.70 14.64 5.83
C GLU A 197 10.56 15.61 6.63
N ALA A 198 10.49 15.59 7.97
CA ALA A 198 11.37 16.37 8.84
C ALA A 198 12.84 15.90 8.75
N LEU A 199 13.07 14.58 8.75
CA LEU A 199 14.40 13.98 8.60
C LEU A 199 15.06 14.36 7.26
N LYS A 200 14.28 14.47 6.17
CA LYS A 200 14.78 14.96 4.87
C LYS A 200 15.22 16.44 4.92
N MET A 201 14.69 17.23 5.85
CA MET A 201 15.00 18.66 5.97
C MET A 201 16.12 18.95 6.96
N SER A 202 16.33 18.12 7.98
CA SER A 202 17.34 18.32 9.03
C SER A 202 18.77 18.09 8.55
N ASN A 203 18.97 17.41 7.42
CA ASN A 203 20.28 16.89 7.03
C ASN A 203 20.96 17.84 6.03
N GLY A 204 22.13 18.35 6.40
CA GLY A 204 22.93 19.28 5.60
C GLY A 204 23.37 18.68 4.27
N ALA A 205 22.62 18.94 3.21
CA ALA A 205 23.01 18.96 1.79
C ALA A 205 23.94 17.84 1.26
N SER A 206 23.93 16.64 1.86
CA SER A 206 24.87 15.57 1.50
C SER A 206 24.10 14.29 1.13
N LYS A 207 23.88 14.14 -0.19
CA LYS A 207 23.59 12.92 -0.96
C LYS A 207 22.13 12.42 -1.00
N GLY A 208 21.56 12.46 -2.21
CA GLY A 208 20.57 11.53 -2.77
C GLY A 208 19.13 11.63 -2.25
N TRP A 209 18.91 11.40 -0.97
CA TRP A 209 17.57 11.09 -0.45
C TRP A 209 16.66 12.32 -0.25
N ASN A 210 17.24 13.50 -0.03
CA ASN A 210 16.49 14.75 0.13
C ASN A 210 15.61 15.11 -1.08
N ALA A 211 15.85 14.48 -2.24
CA ALA A 211 15.09 14.70 -3.47
C ALA A 211 14.08 13.58 -3.80
N MET A 212 14.11 12.44 -3.08
CA MET A 212 13.21 11.33 -3.40
C MET A 212 11.81 11.59 -2.84
N ALA A 213 10.84 11.62 -3.74
CA ALA A 213 9.45 11.69 -3.36
C ALA A 213 9.05 10.39 -2.64
N PRO A 214 8.31 10.47 -1.52
CA PRO A 214 7.83 9.27 -0.87
C PRO A 214 6.76 8.60 -1.73
N ILE A 215 6.64 7.27 -1.62
CA ILE A 215 5.37 6.63 -1.98
C ILE A 215 4.27 7.25 -1.13
N VAL A 216 3.24 7.76 -1.80
CA VAL A 216 2.11 8.41 -1.12
C VAL A 216 0.98 7.44 -0.80
N TRP A 217 1.07 6.17 -1.20
CA TRP A 217 0.07 5.14 -0.89
C TRP A 217 -0.33 5.09 0.59
N PRO A 218 0.60 5.05 1.58
CA PRO A 218 0.19 5.02 2.98
C PRO A 218 -0.62 6.25 3.38
N GLY A 219 -0.17 7.43 2.95
CA GLY A 219 -0.85 8.68 3.21
C GLY A 219 -2.21 8.76 2.51
N PHE A 220 -2.34 8.22 1.30
CA PHE A 220 -3.60 8.13 0.58
C PHE A 220 -4.64 7.28 1.31
N ILE A 221 -4.29 6.05 1.68
CA ILE A 221 -5.22 5.16 2.39
C ILE A 221 -5.61 5.76 3.75
N ALA A 222 -4.63 6.14 4.56
CA ALA A 222 -4.89 6.62 5.91
C ALA A 222 -5.62 7.96 5.90
N SER A 223 -5.28 8.90 5.01
CA SER A 223 -6.01 10.17 4.92
C SER A 223 -7.44 9.98 4.42
N CYS A 224 -7.71 9.05 3.50
CA CYS A 224 -9.08 8.75 3.09
C CYS A 224 -9.95 8.28 4.28
N GLU A 225 -9.40 7.50 5.20
CA GLU A 225 -10.08 7.02 6.41
C GLU A 225 -9.91 7.92 7.64
N ALA A 226 -9.32 9.11 7.48
CA ALA A 226 -9.11 10.05 8.57
C ALA A 226 -10.42 10.64 9.12
N GLU A 227 -10.49 10.76 10.44
CA GLU A 227 -11.57 11.49 11.09
C GLU A 227 -11.44 12.99 10.93
N LEU A 228 -12.53 13.72 11.14
CA LEU A 228 -12.56 15.19 11.05
C LEU A 228 -11.48 15.85 11.92
N ILE A 229 -11.20 15.30 13.10
CA ILE A 229 -10.17 15.82 14.02
C ILE A 229 -8.74 15.66 13.47
N ASP A 230 -8.49 14.65 12.63
CA ASP A 230 -7.17 14.35 12.06
C ASP A 230 -6.97 14.98 10.67
N GLN A 231 -8.02 15.48 10.01
CA GLN A 231 -7.91 16.12 8.70
C GLN A 231 -6.91 17.31 8.63
N PRO A 232 -6.78 18.18 9.66
CA PRO A 232 -5.81 19.27 9.62
C PRO A 232 -4.35 18.78 9.51
N ILE A 233 -3.97 17.73 10.24
CA ILE A 233 -2.61 17.19 10.19
C ILE A 233 -2.33 16.50 8.84
N TRP A 234 -3.33 15.81 8.27
CA TRP A 234 -3.24 15.27 6.92
C TRP A 234 -3.10 16.35 5.85
N ARG A 235 -3.82 17.47 5.99
CA ARG A 235 -3.72 18.61 5.08
C ARG A 235 -2.31 19.20 5.08
N ALA A 236 -1.69 19.31 6.26
CA ALA A 236 -0.31 19.77 6.37
C ALA A 236 0.65 18.83 5.63
N TRP A 237 0.52 17.51 5.82
CA TRP A 237 1.34 16.53 5.11
C TRP A 237 1.15 16.57 3.59
N TRP A 238 -0.11 16.56 3.11
CA TRP A 238 -0.42 16.63 1.68
C TRP A 238 0.05 17.92 1.02
N THR A 239 -0.02 19.05 1.73
CA THR A 239 0.54 20.32 1.22
C THR A 239 2.08 20.22 1.13
N GLY A 240 2.71 19.59 2.13
CA GLY A 240 4.16 19.37 2.15
C GLY A 240 4.66 18.50 0.99
N VAL A 241 3.99 17.38 0.70
CA VAL A 241 4.42 16.45 -0.37
C VAL A 241 4.15 16.97 -1.78
N GLN A 242 3.38 18.04 -1.96
CA GLN A 242 3.22 18.68 -3.28
C GLN A 242 4.52 19.29 -3.82
N LYS A 243 5.50 19.60 -2.95
CA LYS A 243 6.83 20.11 -3.35
C LYS A 243 7.58 19.18 -4.30
N TYR A 244 7.24 17.89 -4.34
CA TYR A 244 7.85 16.90 -5.21
C TYR A 244 7.33 16.96 -6.66
N CYS A 245 6.31 17.78 -6.96
CA CYS A 245 5.80 18.03 -8.31
C CYS A 245 5.41 16.77 -9.11
N ILE A 246 5.02 15.69 -8.43
CA ILE A 246 4.53 14.46 -9.07
C ILE A 246 3.01 14.59 -9.34
N GLY A 247 2.61 14.42 -10.60
CA GLY A 247 1.21 14.62 -11.03
C GLY A 247 0.18 13.75 -10.31
N SER A 248 0.57 12.53 -9.90
CA SER A 248 -0.30 11.63 -9.12
C SER A 248 -0.61 12.19 -7.73
N ILE A 249 0.30 12.91 -7.08
CA ILE A 249 0.12 13.45 -5.72
C ILE A 249 -1.06 14.42 -5.66
N LYS A 250 -1.12 15.37 -6.60
CA LYS A 250 -2.24 16.32 -6.69
C LYS A 250 -3.56 15.59 -6.91
N THR A 251 -3.57 14.62 -7.83
CA THR A 251 -4.77 13.85 -8.15
C THR A 251 -5.28 13.06 -6.94
N LEU A 252 -4.38 12.42 -6.19
CA LEU A 252 -4.72 11.67 -4.98
C LEU A 252 -5.21 12.58 -3.87
N TRP A 253 -4.61 13.76 -3.72
CA TRP A 253 -5.07 14.76 -2.76
C TRP A 253 -6.49 15.24 -3.07
N ASP A 254 -6.79 15.53 -4.34
CA ASP A 254 -8.14 15.91 -4.76
C ASP A 254 -9.16 14.81 -4.47
N VAL A 255 -8.76 13.54 -4.56
CA VAL A 255 -9.61 12.39 -4.19
C VAL A 255 -9.87 12.37 -2.68
N VAL A 256 -8.83 12.52 -1.86
CA VAL A 256 -8.95 12.57 -0.39
C VAL A 256 -9.90 13.69 0.05
N GLN A 257 -9.74 14.89 -0.49
CA GLN A 257 -10.62 16.02 -0.19
C GLN A 257 -12.08 15.75 -0.56
N GLU A 258 -12.32 15.06 -1.68
CA GLU A 258 -13.67 14.68 -2.09
C GLU A 258 -14.26 13.59 -1.19
N VAL A 259 -13.45 12.63 -0.74
CA VAL A 259 -13.85 11.63 0.25
C VAL A 259 -14.32 12.31 1.54
N TRP A 260 -13.53 13.28 2.05
CA TRP A 260 -13.90 14.04 3.25
C TRP A 260 -15.22 14.81 3.05
N ARG A 261 -15.35 15.56 1.95
CA ARG A 261 -16.58 16.31 1.65
C ARG A 261 -17.82 15.40 1.57
N LYS A 262 -17.68 14.20 1.00
CA LYS A 262 -18.78 13.21 0.93
C LYS A 262 -19.11 12.65 2.31
N ARG A 263 -18.10 12.38 3.13
CA ARG A 263 -18.27 11.94 4.52
C ARG A 263 -19.01 12.98 5.35
N ASP A 264 -18.60 14.23 5.27
CA ASP A 264 -19.21 15.35 6.00
C ASP A 264 -20.67 15.59 5.56
N ALA A 265 -21.01 15.26 4.32
CA ALA A 265 -22.38 15.33 3.78
C ALA A 265 -23.25 14.10 4.12
N GLY A 266 -22.73 13.11 4.86
CA GLY A 266 -23.46 11.87 5.16
C GLY A 266 -23.61 10.91 3.96
N LEU A 267 -22.83 11.11 2.90
CA LEU A 267 -22.88 10.32 1.65
C LEU A 267 -21.70 9.33 1.55
N ALA A 268 -21.11 8.95 2.69
CA ALA A 268 -19.93 8.11 2.72
C ALA A 268 -20.28 6.65 2.36
N GLN A 269 -19.60 6.10 1.36
CA GLN A 269 -19.48 4.65 1.18
C GLN A 269 -18.12 4.20 1.71
N LYS A 270 -18.00 2.94 2.10
CA LYS A 270 -16.70 2.33 2.45
C LYS A 270 -16.31 1.30 1.38
N PRO A 271 -15.06 1.31 0.89
CA PRO A 271 -14.06 2.38 1.01
C PRO A 271 -14.44 3.65 0.22
N GLY A 272 -14.30 4.83 0.84
CA GLY A 272 -14.77 6.09 0.24
C GLY A 272 -14.02 6.48 -1.03
N TRP A 273 -12.72 6.15 -1.09
CA TRP A 273 -11.88 6.50 -2.23
C TRP A 273 -12.28 5.78 -3.52
N ARG A 274 -12.78 4.54 -3.44
CA ARG A 274 -13.16 3.78 -4.64
C ARG A 274 -14.35 4.39 -5.37
N GLU A 275 -15.32 4.89 -4.63
CA GLU A 275 -16.48 5.58 -5.21
C GLU A 275 -16.06 6.88 -5.91
N VAL A 276 -15.16 7.66 -5.29
CA VAL A 276 -14.62 8.87 -5.92
C VAL A 276 -13.83 8.53 -7.19
N LEU A 277 -12.94 7.54 -7.14
CA LEU A 277 -12.13 7.11 -8.28
C LEU A 277 -13.01 6.58 -9.43
N ARG A 278 -14.06 5.82 -9.09
CA ARG A 278 -15.06 5.31 -10.04
C ARG A 278 -15.72 6.43 -10.82
N ARG A 279 -16.23 7.44 -10.11
CA ARG A 279 -16.90 8.60 -10.73
C ARG A 279 -15.97 9.43 -11.60
N ARG A 280 -14.70 9.56 -11.19
CA ARG A 280 -13.71 10.31 -11.96
C ARG A 280 -13.24 9.57 -13.21
N GLY A 281 -13.54 8.27 -13.36
CA GLY A 281 -13.07 7.45 -14.47
C GLY A 281 -11.54 7.31 -14.54
N LYS A 282 -10.82 7.74 -13.50
CA LYS A 282 -9.36 7.72 -13.43
C LYS A 282 -8.92 6.55 -12.56
N ARG A 283 -8.07 5.68 -13.09
CA ARG A 283 -7.17 4.86 -12.27
C ARG A 283 -6.02 5.78 -11.85
N VAL A 284 -5.57 5.70 -10.60
CA VAL A 284 -4.45 6.50 -10.14
C VAL A 284 -3.54 5.57 -9.37
N MET A 285 -2.28 5.52 -9.79
CA MET A 285 -1.25 4.85 -9.02
C MET A 285 -0.77 5.80 -7.92
N SER A 286 -0.62 5.29 -6.71
CA SER A 286 -0.04 5.99 -5.56
C SER A 286 1.43 5.64 -5.29
N GLY A 287 2.10 5.01 -6.26
CA GLY A 287 3.55 4.95 -6.37
C GLY A 287 4.13 6.29 -6.84
N GLY A 288 5.23 6.70 -6.21
CA GLY A 288 6.04 7.85 -6.61
C GLY A 288 7.07 7.49 -7.65
#